data_AF-A0A1E2RVY8-F1
#
_entry.id   AF-A0A1E2RVY8-F1
#
_cell.length_a   1.000
_cell.length_b   1.000
_cell.length_c   1.000
_cell.angle_alpha   90.00
_cell.angle_beta   90.00
_cell.angle_gamma   90.00
#
_symmetry.space_group_name_H-M   'P 1'
#
loop_
_entity.id
_entity.type
_entity.pdbx_description
1 polymer ?
#
loop_
_entity_poly.entity_id
_entity_poly.type
_entity_poly.pdbx_seq_one_letter_code
_entity_poly.pdbx_strand_id
1 'polypeptide(L)'
;MPRLLACLLVSFMIAATARPALAGTCQAEVDQLVKSNTTDLLNSVIEEKPELADISEEQLVIQSGQILLGSPRGDLKAHGWMMLLWYGGEEGRNMVAESGPTLETEEARAHLYYVMGLWQLRADDPETAAKGRELLSQVRDTGKVTFAPDEMWTMLLEECDLPE
;
A
#
# COMPACT_ATOMS: atom_id res chain seq x y z
N MET A 1 5.77 -34.48 -61.43
CA MET A 1 5.10 -35.03 -60.23
C MET A 1 6.02 -34.84 -59.03
N PRO A 2 5.48 -34.40 -57.88
CA PRO A 2 6.19 -33.66 -56.84
C PRO A 2 6.77 -34.59 -55.76
N ARG A 3 7.74 -34.11 -54.98
CA ARG A 3 7.62 -33.98 -53.50
C ARG A 3 8.94 -33.58 -52.83
N LEU A 4 8.82 -32.50 -52.05
CA LEU A 4 9.33 -32.31 -50.69
C LEU A 4 10.85 -32.41 -50.50
N LEU A 5 11.49 -31.25 -50.33
CA LEU A 5 12.43 -31.10 -49.21
C LEU A 5 11.95 -29.95 -48.33
N ALA A 6 11.69 -30.30 -47.08
CA ALA A 6 11.10 -29.46 -46.07
C ALA A 6 12.06 -28.35 -45.62
N CYS A 7 11.53 -27.13 -45.51
CA CYS A 7 12.15 -26.03 -44.79
C CYS A 7 12.43 -26.42 -43.34
N LEU A 8 13.70 -26.43 -42.96
CA LEU A 8 14.14 -26.39 -41.57
C LEU A 8 13.80 -25.01 -41.00
N LEU A 9 12.66 -24.91 -40.30
CA LEU A 9 12.34 -23.79 -39.42
C LEU A 9 13.28 -23.88 -38.22
N VAL A 10 14.33 -23.06 -38.22
CA VAL A 10 15.15 -22.79 -37.03
C VAL A 10 14.28 -21.98 -36.06
N SER A 11 13.67 -22.67 -35.10
CA SER A 11 13.04 -22.05 -33.94
C SER A 11 14.11 -21.35 -33.12
N PHE A 12 14.29 -20.05 -33.36
CA PHE A 12 14.90 -19.15 -32.38
C PHE A 12 13.95 -19.08 -31.17
N MET A 13 14.17 -19.94 -30.18
CA MET A 13 13.73 -19.67 -28.82
C MET A 13 14.50 -18.43 -28.35
N ILE A 14 13.85 -17.27 -28.42
CA ILE A 14 14.27 -16.12 -27.63
C ILE A 14 13.97 -16.53 -26.20
N ALA A 15 15.00 -17.02 -25.50
CA ALA A 15 14.99 -17.08 -24.05
C ALA A 15 14.84 -15.64 -23.58
N ALA A 16 13.61 -15.24 -23.27
CA ALA A 16 13.36 -14.02 -22.52
C ALA A 16 14.04 -14.23 -21.17
N THR A 17 15.25 -13.70 -21.03
CA THR A 17 15.86 -13.49 -19.72
C THR A 17 14.97 -12.47 -19.04
N ALA A 18 13.97 -12.94 -18.30
CA ALA A 18 13.33 -12.16 -17.26
C ALA A 18 14.46 -11.75 -16.33
N ARG A 19 14.96 -10.52 -16.50
CA ARG A 19 15.80 -9.89 -15.49
C ARG A 19 14.93 -9.88 -14.23
N PRO A 20 15.43 -10.30 -13.06
CA PRO A 20 14.74 -9.97 -11.83
C PRO A 20 14.55 -8.45 -11.88
N ALA A 21 13.31 -7.99 -11.76
CA ALA A 21 13.09 -6.61 -11.37
C ALA A 21 13.93 -6.46 -10.10
N LEU A 22 14.86 -5.51 -10.09
CA LEU A 22 15.55 -5.16 -8.85
C LEU A 22 14.44 -4.89 -7.85
N ALA A 23 14.42 -5.67 -6.77
CA ALA A 23 13.52 -5.41 -5.66
C ALA A 23 13.63 -3.93 -5.29
N GLY A 24 12.51 -3.22 -5.30
CA GLY A 24 12.48 -1.85 -4.79
C GLY A 24 12.80 -1.86 -3.29
N THR A 25 13.27 -0.72 -2.76
CA THR A 25 13.32 -0.57 -1.30
C THR A 25 11.89 -0.60 -0.77
N CYS A 26 11.69 -1.16 0.42
CA CYS A 26 10.35 -1.19 1.00
C CYS A 26 9.76 0.20 1.20
N GLN A 27 10.60 1.21 1.44
CA GLN A 27 10.19 2.60 1.46
C GLN A 27 9.54 3.02 0.13
N ALA A 28 10.22 2.77 -1.00
CA ALA A 28 9.71 3.15 -2.31
C ALA A 28 8.41 2.41 -2.67
N GLU A 29 8.35 1.11 -2.38
CA GLU A 29 7.17 0.28 -2.67
C GLU A 29 5.96 0.70 -1.82
N VAL A 30 6.16 0.89 -0.52
CA VAL A 30 5.09 1.36 0.38
C VAL A 30 4.63 2.76 -0.01
N ASP A 31 5.55 3.68 -0.30
CA ASP A 31 5.20 5.03 -0.70
C ASP A 31 4.44 5.07 -2.01
N GLN A 32 4.81 4.24 -2.98
CA GLN A 32 4.09 4.13 -4.24
C GLN A 32 2.69 3.53 -4.03
N LEU A 33 2.56 2.51 -3.17
CA LEU A 33 1.29 1.90 -2.82
C LEU A 33 0.33 2.90 -2.16
N VAL A 34 0.79 3.64 -1.15
CA VAL A 34 -0.03 4.65 -0.46
C VAL A 34 -0.35 5.82 -1.39
N LYS A 35 0.62 6.24 -2.20
CA LYS A 35 0.43 7.31 -3.18
C LYS A 35 -0.63 6.94 -4.22
N SER A 36 -0.57 5.76 -4.84
CA SER A 36 -1.59 5.35 -5.82
C SER A 36 -2.97 5.38 -5.19
N ASN A 37 -3.14 4.75 -4.03
CA ASN A 37 -4.43 4.70 -3.35
C ASN A 37 -4.95 6.09 -2.94
N THR A 38 -4.07 7.01 -2.54
CA THR A 38 -4.45 8.34 -2.08
C THR A 38 -4.68 9.30 -3.24
N THR A 39 -3.73 9.41 -4.17
CA THR A 39 -3.81 10.33 -5.30
C THR A 39 -4.96 9.99 -6.23
N ASP A 40 -5.20 8.70 -6.52
CA ASP A 40 -6.31 8.30 -7.41
C ASP A 40 -7.67 8.65 -6.78
N LEU A 41 -7.81 8.45 -5.47
CA LEU A 41 -9.01 8.82 -4.74
C LEU A 41 -9.22 10.34 -4.72
N LEU A 42 -8.18 11.11 -4.37
CA LEU A 42 -8.28 12.57 -4.31
C LEU A 42 -8.59 13.18 -5.69
N ASN A 43 -7.94 12.70 -6.75
CA ASN A 43 -8.20 13.16 -8.12
C ASN A 43 -9.64 12.85 -8.55
N SER A 44 -10.13 11.62 -8.32
CA SER A 44 -11.52 11.27 -8.64
C SER A 44 -12.52 12.16 -7.90
N VAL A 45 -12.24 12.53 -6.64
CA VAL A 45 -13.10 13.41 -5.85
C VAL A 45 -13.07 14.85 -6.37
N ILE A 46 -11.90 15.36 -6.76
CA ILE A 46 -11.76 16.70 -7.36
C ILE A 46 -12.44 16.76 -8.74
N GLU A 47 -12.36 15.71 -9.55
CA GLU A 47 -13.07 15.63 -10.84
C GLU A 47 -14.59 15.71 -10.67
N GLU A 48 -15.13 15.03 -9.64
CA GLU A 48 -16.56 15.08 -9.32
C GLU A 48 -16.99 16.41 -8.67
N LYS A 49 -16.08 17.08 -7.96
CA LYS A 49 -16.31 18.32 -7.22
C LYS A 49 -15.14 19.31 -7.39
N PRO A 50 -15.09 20.02 -8.52
CA PRO A 50 -13.96 20.89 -8.86
C PRO A 50 -13.68 21.99 -7.84
N GLU A 51 -14.67 22.39 -7.04
CA GLU A 51 -14.52 23.36 -5.95
C GLU A 51 -13.54 22.91 -4.85
N LEU A 52 -13.23 21.61 -4.77
CA LEU A 52 -12.27 21.08 -3.82
C LEU A 52 -10.81 21.33 -4.25
N ALA A 53 -10.58 21.71 -5.52
CA ALA A 53 -9.23 22.03 -6.02
C ALA A 53 -8.62 23.27 -5.35
N ASP A 54 -9.43 24.14 -4.75
CA ASP A 54 -8.99 25.36 -4.08
C ASP A 54 -8.59 25.12 -2.61
N ILE A 55 -8.82 23.92 -2.08
CA ILE A 55 -8.46 23.53 -0.71
C ILE A 55 -7.02 22.98 -0.70
N SER A 56 -6.26 23.23 0.38
CA SER A 56 -4.92 22.63 0.48
C SER A 56 -5.00 21.10 0.57
N GLU A 57 -4.02 20.41 -0.01
CA GLU A 57 -3.94 18.94 0.01
C GLU A 57 -4.04 18.39 1.44
N GLU A 58 -3.34 19.02 2.39
CA GLU A 58 -3.40 18.66 3.81
C GLU A 58 -4.82 18.77 4.38
N GLN A 59 -5.52 19.87 4.13
CA GLN A 59 -6.91 20.04 4.62
C GLN A 59 -7.87 19.05 3.97
N LEU A 60 -7.71 18.79 2.67
CA LEU A 60 -8.52 17.82 1.94
C LEU A 60 -8.28 16.40 2.48
N VAL A 61 -7.04 16.06 2.80
CA VAL A 61 -6.65 14.79 3.40
C VAL A 61 -7.21 14.65 4.81
N ILE A 62 -7.11 15.66 5.66
CA ILE A 62 -7.67 15.62 7.03
C ILE A 62 -9.17 15.36 6.98
N GLN A 63 -9.91 16.13 6.18
CA GLN A 63 -11.37 15.98 6.06
C GLN A 63 -11.76 14.61 5.50
N SER A 64 -11.11 14.19 4.41
CA SER A 64 -11.35 12.88 3.78
C SER A 64 -11.02 11.74 4.73
N GLY A 65 -9.90 11.84 5.44
CA GLY A 65 -9.48 10.88 6.46
C GLY A 65 -10.53 10.72 7.54
N GLN A 66 -11.04 11.81 8.11
CA GLN A 66 -12.11 11.77 9.13
C GLN A 66 -13.37 11.05 8.63
N ILE A 67 -13.80 11.33 7.41
CA ILE A 67 -14.97 10.67 6.79
C ILE A 67 -14.72 9.17 6.66
N LEU A 68 -13.55 8.77 6.16
CA LEU A 68 -13.18 7.37 5.97
C LEU A 68 -13.08 6.62 7.31
N LEU A 69 -12.56 7.25 8.36
CA LEU A 69 -12.50 6.66 9.70
C LEU A 69 -13.88 6.42 10.33
N GLY A 70 -14.88 7.22 9.95
CA GLY A 70 -16.28 7.05 10.34
C GLY A 70 -17.01 5.92 9.61
N SER A 71 -16.42 5.36 8.56
CA SER A 71 -17.03 4.29 7.75
C SER A 71 -17.21 2.99 8.56
N PRO A 72 -18.29 2.22 8.37
CA PRO A 72 -18.40 0.88 8.96
C PRO A 72 -17.48 -0.15 8.28
N ARG A 73 -16.92 0.18 7.11
CA ARG A 73 -16.07 -0.72 6.32
C ARG A 73 -14.60 -0.59 6.74
N GLY A 74 -13.98 -1.71 7.14
CA GLY A 74 -12.60 -1.74 7.63
C GLY A 74 -11.55 -1.29 6.59
N ASP A 75 -11.71 -1.71 5.33
CA ASP A 75 -10.85 -1.32 4.22
C ASP A 75 -10.86 0.19 3.99
N LEU A 76 -12.03 0.84 4.10
CA LEU A 76 -12.12 2.31 4.01
C LEU A 76 -11.42 3.00 5.19
N LYS A 77 -11.53 2.45 6.41
CA LYS A 77 -10.77 2.98 7.56
C LYS A 77 -9.27 2.89 7.36
N ALA A 78 -8.78 1.77 6.80
CA ALA A 78 -7.36 1.60 6.48
C ALA A 78 -6.86 2.69 5.52
N HIS A 79 -7.60 2.97 4.45
CA HIS A 79 -7.29 4.09 3.56
C HIS A 79 -7.29 5.44 4.30
N GLY A 80 -8.27 5.67 5.17
CA GLY A 80 -8.31 6.88 6.01
C GLY A 80 -7.04 7.06 6.86
N TRP A 81 -6.59 6.00 7.54
CA TRP A 81 -5.34 6.06 8.30
C TRP A 81 -4.10 6.25 7.43
N MET A 82 -4.03 5.61 6.25
CA MET A 82 -2.91 5.82 5.31
C MET A 82 -2.83 7.27 4.86
N MET A 83 -3.96 7.86 4.44
CA MET A 83 -4.03 9.26 4.02
C MET A 83 -3.54 10.19 5.14
N LEU A 84 -4.05 10.00 6.36
CA LEU A 84 -3.71 10.83 7.51
C LEU A 84 -2.23 10.72 7.92
N LEU A 85 -1.66 9.51 7.89
CA LEU A 85 -0.25 9.30 8.25
C LEU A 85 0.73 9.90 7.22
N TRP A 86 0.44 9.75 5.92
CA TRP A 86 1.36 10.20 4.86
C TRP A 86 1.21 11.69 4.55
N TYR A 87 -0.02 12.19 4.53
CA TYR A 87 -0.31 13.51 3.96
C TYR A 87 -1.02 14.47 4.92
N GLY A 88 -1.48 14.00 6.07
CA GLY A 88 -2.22 14.82 7.05
C GLY A 88 -1.33 15.63 8.00
N GLY A 89 -0.02 15.71 7.77
CA GLY A 89 0.88 16.48 8.63
C GLY A 89 0.92 15.97 10.08
N GLU A 90 1.18 16.87 11.03
CA GLU A 90 1.21 16.53 12.46
C GLU A 90 -0.19 16.17 12.99
N GLU A 91 -1.21 16.91 12.55
CA GLU A 91 -2.60 16.68 12.94
C GLU A 91 -3.07 15.27 12.56
N GLY A 92 -2.86 14.86 11.30
CA GLY A 92 -3.25 13.53 10.82
C GLY A 92 -2.53 12.40 11.56
N ARG A 93 -1.23 12.57 11.86
CA ARG A 93 -0.49 11.59 12.66
C ARG A 93 -1.03 11.46 14.08
N ASN A 94 -1.41 12.58 14.71
CA ASN A 94 -2.03 12.56 16.05
C ASN A 94 -3.39 11.84 16.01
N MET A 95 -4.22 12.08 15.00
CA MET A 95 -5.50 11.39 14.85
C MET A 95 -5.33 9.86 14.70
N VAL A 96 -4.31 9.41 13.98
CA VAL A 96 -4.03 7.97 13.85
C VAL A 96 -3.56 7.39 15.18
N ALA A 97 -2.69 8.09 15.91
CA ALA A 97 -2.22 7.65 17.23
C ALA A 97 -3.36 7.50 18.24
N GLU A 98 -4.37 8.38 18.19
CA GLU A 98 -5.55 8.35 19.05
C GLU A 98 -6.60 7.32 18.62
N SER A 99 -6.48 6.74 17.42
CA SER A 99 -7.47 5.79 16.91
C SER A 99 -7.45 4.47 17.67
N GLY A 100 -6.28 3.95 18.04
CA GLY A 100 -6.10 2.61 18.63
C GLY A 100 -7.01 2.31 19.84
N PRO A 101 -7.06 3.18 20.87
CA PRO A 101 -7.93 2.99 22.04
C PRO A 101 -9.43 2.91 21.75
N THR A 102 -9.88 3.45 20.61
CA THR A 102 -11.31 3.48 20.23
C THR A 102 -11.77 2.23 19.47
N LEU A 103 -10.82 1.34 19.10
CA LEU A 103 -11.12 0.17 18.27
C LEU A 103 -11.64 -1.01 19.09
N GLU A 104 -12.93 -1.30 18.93
CA GLU A 104 -13.60 -2.36 19.68
C GLU A 104 -13.33 -3.76 19.10
N THR A 105 -13.16 -3.89 17.79
CA THR A 105 -13.04 -5.19 17.12
C THR A 105 -11.60 -5.56 16.78
N GLU A 106 -11.30 -6.86 16.78
CA GLU A 106 -10.00 -7.38 16.32
C GLU A 106 -9.75 -7.07 14.86
N GLU A 107 -10.80 -7.11 14.03
CA GLU A 107 -10.71 -6.76 12.62
C GLU A 107 -10.27 -5.30 12.44
N ALA A 108 -10.88 -4.35 13.15
CA ALA A 108 -10.48 -2.95 13.05
C ALA A 108 -9.04 -2.72 13.54
N ARG A 109 -8.63 -3.42 14.62
CA ARG A 109 -7.24 -3.38 15.09
C ARG A 109 -6.26 -3.93 14.05
N ALA A 110 -6.59 -5.04 13.38
CA ALA A 110 -5.77 -5.60 12.31
C ALA A 110 -5.58 -4.62 11.14
N HIS A 111 -6.64 -3.88 10.76
CA HIS A 111 -6.55 -2.84 9.74
C HIS A 111 -5.64 -1.67 10.16
N LEU A 112 -5.74 -1.22 11.42
CA LEU A 112 -4.83 -0.18 11.93
C LEU A 112 -3.39 -0.67 11.97
N TYR A 113 -3.16 -1.88 12.47
CA TYR A 113 -1.82 -2.47 12.54
C TYR A 113 -1.20 -2.77 11.18
N TYR A 114 -2.01 -3.10 10.19
CA TYR A 114 -1.56 -3.14 8.80
C TYR A 114 -0.99 -1.79 8.37
N VAL A 115 -1.74 -0.70 8.59
CA VAL A 115 -1.29 0.65 8.22
C VAL A 115 -0.06 1.09 9.03
N MET A 116 -0.01 0.79 10.33
CA MET A 116 1.17 1.06 11.15
C MET A 116 2.39 0.25 10.70
N GLY A 117 2.18 -1.00 10.29
CA GLY A 117 3.22 -1.88 9.75
C GLY A 117 3.81 -1.31 8.47
N LEU A 118 2.98 -0.84 7.53
CA LEU A 118 3.43 -0.12 6.34
C LEU A 118 4.23 1.14 6.70
N TRP A 119 3.72 1.95 7.64
CA TRP A 119 4.38 3.18 8.07
C TRP A 119 5.75 2.93 8.69
N GLN A 120 5.90 1.86 9.47
CA GLN A 120 7.19 1.47 10.03
C GLN A 120 8.10 0.87 8.97
N LEU A 121 7.56 0.04 8.06
CA LEU A 121 8.32 -0.65 7.02
C LEU A 121 9.06 0.32 6.09
N ARG A 122 8.51 1.52 5.87
CA ARG A 122 9.13 2.57 5.06
C ARG A 122 10.17 3.43 5.79
N ALA A 123 10.42 3.17 7.07
CA ALA A 123 11.40 3.96 7.84
C ALA A 123 12.82 3.76 7.28
N ASP A 124 13.63 4.81 7.34
CA ASP A 124 15.06 4.73 6.98
C ASP A 124 15.88 3.96 8.05
N ASP A 125 15.34 3.85 9.26
CA ASP A 125 15.95 3.11 10.37
C ASP A 125 15.72 1.59 10.22
N PRO A 126 16.77 0.75 10.12
CA PRO A 126 16.64 -0.69 9.91
C PRO A 126 15.85 -1.41 10.99
N GLU A 127 16.00 -1.01 12.26
CA GLU A 127 15.29 -1.64 13.37
C GLU A 127 13.78 -1.35 13.27
N THR A 128 13.40 -0.12 12.97
CA THR A 128 12.00 0.29 12.77
C THR A 128 11.40 -0.39 11.54
N ALA A 129 12.13 -0.44 10.42
CA ALA A 129 11.67 -1.09 9.20
C ALA A 129 11.44 -2.60 9.41
N ALA A 130 12.36 -3.28 10.11
CA ALA A 130 12.22 -4.69 10.47
C ALA A 130 11.01 -4.95 11.37
N LYS A 131 10.75 -4.09 12.37
CA LYS A 131 9.54 -4.16 13.21
C LYS A 131 8.26 -3.97 12.39
N GLY A 132 8.29 -3.07 11.41
CA GLY A 132 7.20 -2.89 10.47
C GLY A 132 6.89 -4.17 9.69
N ARG A 133 7.93 -4.83 9.16
CA ARG A 133 7.78 -6.13 8.48
C ARG A 133 7.24 -7.22 9.40
N GLU A 134 7.76 -7.32 10.61
CA GLU A 134 7.29 -8.30 11.60
C GLU A 134 5.79 -8.09 11.91
N LEU A 135 5.39 -6.83 12.15
CA LEU A 135 4.01 -6.48 12.40
C LEU A 135 3.10 -6.86 11.21
N LEU A 136 3.53 -6.58 9.98
CA LEU A 136 2.79 -6.97 8.77
C LEU A 136 2.64 -8.50 8.66
N SER A 137 3.69 -9.27 8.99
CA SER A 137 3.61 -10.74 9.02
C SER A 137 2.56 -11.21 10.03
N GLN A 138 2.58 -10.67 11.26
CA GLN A 138 1.61 -11.02 12.29
C GLN A 138 0.18 -10.67 11.86
N VAL A 139 -0.01 -9.52 11.20
CA VAL A 139 -1.32 -9.09 10.69
C VAL A 139 -1.81 -9.98 9.55
N ARG A 140 -0.94 -10.37 8.60
CA ARG A 140 -1.26 -11.31 7.52
C ARG A 140 -1.82 -12.62 8.10
N ASP A 141 -1.17 -13.15 9.13
CA ASP A 141 -1.57 -14.42 9.77
C ASP A 141 -2.94 -14.36 10.44
N THR A 142 -3.47 -13.17 10.75
CA THR A 142 -4.84 -13.03 11.28
C THR A 142 -5.92 -13.30 10.23
N GLY A 143 -5.61 -13.17 8.94
CA GLY A 143 -6.57 -13.25 7.83
C GLY A 143 -7.65 -12.17 7.84
N LYS A 144 -7.49 -11.10 8.62
CA LYS A 144 -8.50 -10.03 8.78
C LYS A 144 -8.37 -8.89 7.76
N VAL A 145 -7.22 -8.79 7.09
CA VAL A 145 -6.94 -7.75 6.09
C VAL A 145 -7.09 -8.38 4.71
N THR A 146 -8.34 -8.46 4.23
CA THR A 146 -8.70 -9.20 3.01
C THR A 146 -8.63 -8.38 1.73
N PHE A 147 -8.49 -7.06 1.84
CA PHE A 147 -8.36 -6.16 0.69
C PHE A 147 -6.93 -6.07 0.16
N ALA A 148 -5.94 -6.57 0.90
CA ALA A 148 -4.56 -6.70 0.44
C ALA A 148 -4.40 -8.06 -0.26
N PRO A 149 -4.13 -8.09 -1.58
CA PRO A 149 -3.96 -9.33 -2.34
C PRO A 149 -2.63 -10.04 -2.01
N ASP A 150 -2.53 -11.32 -2.35
CA ASP A 150 -1.35 -12.15 -2.03
C ASP A 150 -0.06 -11.57 -2.60
N GLU A 151 -0.09 -10.99 -3.80
CA GLU A 151 1.08 -10.37 -4.43
C GLU A 151 1.59 -9.16 -3.63
N MET A 152 0.69 -8.41 -3.01
CA MET A 152 1.05 -7.28 -2.14
C MET A 152 1.72 -7.78 -0.86
N TRP A 153 1.22 -8.87 -0.27
CA TRP A 153 1.86 -9.48 0.89
C TRP A 153 3.25 -10.02 0.56
N THR A 154 3.41 -10.70 -0.57
CA THR A 154 4.71 -11.19 -1.05
C THR A 154 5.68 -10.03 -1.26
N MET A 155 5.25 -8.95 -1.93
CA MET A 155 6.09 -7.76 -2.11
C MET A 155 6.59 -7.20 -0.78
N LEU A 156 5.69 -6.98 0.19
CA LEU A 156 6.01 -6.32 1.46
C LEU A 156 6.87 -7.19 2.40
N LEU A 157 6.66 -8.50 2.40
CA LEU A 157 7.27 -9.42 3.36
C LEU A 157 8.53 -10.12 2.82
N GLU A 158 8.62 -10.30 1.51
CA GLU A 158 9.60 -11.21 0.90
C GLU A 158 10.47 -10.51 -0.16
N GLU A 159 9.89 -9.62 -0.96
CA GLU A 159 10.59 -9.08 -2.14
C GLU A 159 11.29 -7.75 -1.89
N CYS A 160 10.64 -6.79 -1.21
CA CYS A 160 11.25 -5.46 -1.04
C CYS A 160 12.45 -5.49 -0.09
N ASP A 161 13.42 -4.61 -0.32
CA ASP A 161 14.64 -4.53 0.50
C ASP A 161 14.45 -3.58 1.69
N LEU A 162 14.82 -4.04 2.88
CA LEU A 162 14.94 -3.19 4.08
C LEU A 162 16.21 -2.32 3.97
N PRO A 163 16.27 -1.15 4.64
CA PRO A 163 17.50 -0.38 4.73
C PRO A 163 18.61 -1.16 5.46
N GLU A 164 19.86 -0.90 5.09
CA GLU A 164 21.08 -1.50 5.68
C GLU A 164 21.47 -0.90 7.03
#